data_AF-A0AAV5LSG9-F1
#
_entry.id   AF-A0AAV5LSG9-F1
#
_cell.length_a   1.000
_cell.length_b   1.000
_cell.length_c   1.000
_cell.angle_alpha   90.00
_cell.angle_beta   90.00
_cell.angle_gamma   90.00
#
_symmetry.space_group_name_H-M   'P 1'
#
loop_
_entity.id
_entity.type
_entity.pdbx_description
1 polymer ?
#
loop_
_entity_poly.entity_id
_entity_poly.type
_entity_poly.pdbx_seq_one_letter_code
_entity_poly.pdbx_strand_id
1 'polypeptide(L)'
;MLISTWFYEITAAESVGSGTIIDADGTILTCAHVVADFRGMHPSSKAKVGVALHGGRTFEGTVVNADLHSDIAIVKIKSKTPLPAAKLGSSSKLHPGDCVLSFGLPTFPSKYCHSCCVDRKSSDLGLGGMHREYLQTDCAINP
;
A
#
# COMPACT_ATOMS: atom_id res chain seq x y z
N MET A 1 -3.30 19.99 9.51
CA MET A 1 -3.62 20.13 8.07
C MET A 1 -3.66 18.73 7.48
N LEU A 2 -4.86 18.23 7.16
CA LEU A 2 -5.11 16.81 6.91
C LEU A 2 -4.80 16.41 5.48
N ILE A 3 -3.95 15.39 5.35
CA ILE A 3 -3.41 14.89 4.10
C ILE A 3 -4.26 13.68 3.67
N SER A 4 -5.41 13.94 3.04
CA SER A 4 -6.32 12.89 2.53
C SER A 4 -6.06 12.53 1.06
N THR A 5 -5.09 13.15 0.40
CA THR A 5 -5.01 13.18 -1.07
C THR A 5 -4.12 12.10 -1.69
N TRP A 6 -3.59 11.13 -0.94
CA TRP A 6 -2.65 10.14 -1.49
C TRP A 6 -3.10 8.68 -1.40
N PHE A 7 -4.25 8.39 -0.78
CA PHE A 7 -4.74 7.03 -0.55
C PHE A 7 -5.89 6.68 -1.48
N TYR A 8 -5.87 5.44 -1.97
CA TYR A 8 -6.77 5.00 -3.05
C TYR A 8 -7.17 3.54 -2.88
N GLU A 9 -8.34 3.21 -3.43
CA GLU A 9 -8.86 1.85 -3.49
C GLU A 9 -8.32 1.16 -4.75
N ILE A 10 -7.87 -0.07 -4.58
CA ILE A 10 -7.55 -0.97 -5.69
C ILE A 10 -8.54 -2.12 -5.62
N THR A 11 -9.35 -2.24 -6.66
CA THR A 11 -10.37 -3.27 -6.79
C THR A 11 -9.92 -4.26 -7.87
N ALA A 12 -9.59 -5.49 -7.49
CA ALA A 12 -9.21 -6.56 -8.40
C ALA A 12 -10.25 -7.68 -8.35
N ALA A 13 -11.37 -7.52 -9.07
CA ALA A 13 -12.52 -8.43 -9.27
C ALA A 13 -13.17 -9.09 -8.03
N GLU A 14 -12.39 -9.68 -7.11
CA GLU A 14 -12.82 -10.34 -5.87
C GLU A 14 -11.93 -9.97 -4.66
N SER A 15 -10.83 -9.23 -4.87
CA SER A 15 -9.98 -8.67 -3.79
C SER A 15 -10.07 -7.14 -3.79
N VAL A 16 -10.25 -6.57 -2.61
CA VAL A 16 -10.28 -5.12 -2.36
C VAL A 16 -9.12 -4.79 -1.45
N GLY A 17 -8.29 -3.83 -1.86
CA GLY A 17 -7.18 -3.35 -1.06
C GLY A 17 -6.98 -1.86 -1.19
N SER A 18 -5.90 -1.37 -0.58
CA SER A 18 -5.49 0.02 -0.69
C SER A 18 -4.13 0.16 -1.36
N GLY A 19 -3.88 1.34 -1.90
CA GLY A 19 -2.61 1.71 -2.50
C GLY A 19 -2.33 3.19 -2.36
N THR A 20 -1.05 3.55 -2.55
CA THR A 20 -0.56 4.92 -2.46
C THR A 20 0.06 5.33 -3.79
N ILE A 21 -0.33 6.47 -4.35
CA ILE A 21 0.37 7.04 -5.51
C ILE A 21 1.71 7.60 -5.02
N ILE A 22 2.81 7.11 -5.58
CA ILE A 22 4.18 7.52 -5.23
C ILE A 22 4.85 8.38 -6.31
N ASP A 23 4.24 8.47 -7.50
CA ASP A 23 4.69 9.38 -8.56
C ASP A 23 3.48 10.00 -9.29
N ALA A 24 3.60 11.28 -9.66
CA ALA A 24 2.54 12.06 -10.30
C ALA A 24 2.12 11.51 -11.67
N ASP A 25 2.97 10.66 -12.26
CA ASP A 25 2.70 9.94 -13.50
C ASP A 25 1.73 8.74 -13.33
N GLY A 26 1.23 8.50 -12.12
CA GLY A 26 0.29 7.43 -11.80
C GLY A 26 0.93 6.11 -11.39
N THR A 27 2.17 6.14 -10.90
CA THR A 27 2.79 4.99 -10.23
C THR A 27 2.20 4.80 -8.83
N ILE A 28 1.66 3.61 -8.57
CA ILE A 28 0.99 3.24 -7.33
C ILE A 28 1.76 2.09 -6.66
N LEU A 29 2.02 2.23 -5.37
CA LEU A 29 2.53 1.19 -4.49
C LEU A 29 1.37 0.51 -3.75
N THR A 30 1.35 -0.82 -3.73
CA THR A 30 0.34 -1.63 -3.02
C THR A 30 0.94 -2.96 -2.57
N CYS A 31 0.14 -3.79 -1.90
CA CYS A 31 0.57 -5.12 -1.48
C CYS A 31 0.50 -6.11 -2.65
N ALA A 32 1.49 -7.01 -2.74
CA ALA A 32 1.54 -8.00 -3.81
C ALA A 32 0.38 -8.99 -3.72
N HIS A 33 -0.03 -9.39 -2.51
CA HIS A 33 -1.16 -10.30 -2.34
C HIS A 33 -2.47 -9.71 -2.89
N VAL A 34 -2.71 -8.41 -2.75
CA VAL A 34 -3.93 -7.73 -3.27
C VAL A 34 -4.06 -7.92 -4.79
N VAL A 35 -2.94 -7.90 -5.51
CA VAL A 35 -2.93 -7.98 -6.98
C VAL A 35 -2.66 -9.39 -7.52
N ALA A 36 -2.05 -10.28 -6.72
CA ALA A 36 -1.67 -11.63 -7.11
C ALA A 36 -2.71 -12.70 -6.75
N ASP A 37 -3.46 -12.50 -5.66
CA ASP A 37 -4.57 -13.39 -5.27
C ASP A 37 -5.71 -13.39 -6.30
N PHE A 38 -5.67 -12.41 -7.22
CA PHE A 38 -6.55 -12.27 -8.37
C PHE A 38 -6.74 -13.55 -9.19
N ARG A 39 -5.78 -14.50 -9.27
CA ARG A 39 -5.91 -15.69 -10.16
C ARG A 39 -5.14 -16.97 -9.80
N GLY A 40 -4.59 -17.15 -8.59
CA GLY A 40 -3.64 -18.27 -8.35
C GLY A 40 -2.50 -18.31 -9.39
N MET A 41 -2.22 -17.16 -9.99
CA MET A 41 -1.47 -17.00 -11.22
C MET A 41 -0.12 -16.41 -10.83
N HIS A 42 0.95 -17.09 -11.25
CA HIS A 42 2.29 -16.52 -11.24
C HIS A 42 2.20 -15.11 -11.84
N PRO A 43 2.70 -14.05 -11.16
CA PRO A 43 2.43 -12.67 -11.52
C PRO A 43 2.95 -12.41 -12.92
N SER A 44 2.06 -12.50 -13.90
CA SER A 44 2.32 -12.02 -15.24
C SER A 44 2.20 -10.51 -15.15
N SER A 45 3.30 -9.82 -15.46
CA SER A 45 3.58 -8.38 -15.34
C SER A 45 2.70 -7.48 -16.22
N LYS A 46 1.45 -7.89 -16.47
CA LYS A 46 0.44 -7.17 -17.25
C LYS A 46 -1.00 -7.38 -16.77
N ALA A 47 -1.20 -7.99 -15.59
CA ALA A 47 -2.53 -8.13 -15.01
C ALA A 47 -3.22 -6.75 -14.88
N LYS A 48 -4.53 -6.72 -15.13
CA LYS A 48 -5.34 -5.50 -15.06
C LYS A 48 -6.10 -5.46 -13.74
N VAL A 49 -6.14 -4.29 -13.11
CA VAL A 49 -6.85 -4.04 -11.85
C VAL A 49 -7.67 -2.77 -11.98
N GLY A 50 -8.82 -2.70 -11.31
CA GLY A 50 -9.55 -1.45 -11.14
C GLY A 50 -8.89 -0.60 -10.06
N VAL A 51 -8.82 0.71 -10.27
CA VAL A 51 -8.32 1.67 -9.27
C VAL A 51 -9.36 2.77 -9.11
N ALA A 52 -9.88 2.95 -7.90
CA ALA A 52 -10.80 4.03 -7.57
C ALA A 52 -10.11 5.04 -6.67
N LEU A 53 -10.07 6.30 -7.13
CA LEU A 53 -9.48 7.38 -6.38
C LEU A 53 -10.49 8.02 -5.41
N HIS A 54 -10.01 8.62 -4.30
CA HIS A 54 -10.87 9.28 -3.30
C HIS A 54 -11.82 10.36 -3.88
N GLY A 55 -11.47 10.96 -5.01
CA GLY A 55 -12.34 11.90 -5.74
C GLY A 55 -13.39 11.25 -6.65
N GLY A 56 -13.65 9.94 -6.53
CA GLY A 56 -14.62 9.19 -7.35
C GLY A 56 -14.15 8.84 -8.76
N ARG A 57 -12.95 9.28 -9.16
CA ARG A 57 -12.37 8.95 -10.47
C ARG A 57 -11.90 7.50 -10.48
N THR A 58 -12.27 6.73 -11.49
CA THR A 58 -11.85 5.35 -11.68
C THR A 58 -10.88 5.22 -12.86
N PHE A 59 -9.94 4.29 -12.75
CA PHE A 59 -8.91 4.01 -13.74
C PHE A 59 -8.73 2.49 -13.91
N GLU A 60 -8.34 2.07 -15.11
CA GLU A 60 -7.76 0.75 -15.31
C GLU A 60 -6.25 0.83 -15.01
N GLY A 61 -5.82 0.09 -13.99
CA GLY A 61 -4.43 -0.11 -13.61
C GLY A 61 -3.82 -1.33 -14.29
N THR A 62 -2.51 -1.27 -14.53
CA THR A 62 -1.70 -2.41 -14.99
C THR A 62 -0.65 -2.73 -13.95
N VAL A 63 -0.60 -3.98 -13.48
CA VAL A 63 0.46 -4.45 -12.59
C VAL A 63 1.78 -4.47 -13.36
N VAL A 64 2.74 -3.65 -12.95
CA VAL A 64 4.06 -3.55 -13.55
C VAL A 64 4.97 -4.63 -12.98
N ASN A 65 4.94 -4.80 -11.67
CA ASN A 65 5.72 -5.79 -10.95
C ASN A 65 5.02 -6.15 -9.64
N ALA A 66 5.22 -7.38 -9.17
CA ALA A 66 4.75 -7.87 -7.89
C ALA A 66 5.79 -8.84 -7.33
N ASP A 67 6.37 -8.47 -6.18
CA ASP A 67 7.26 -9.32 -5.41
C ASP A 67 6.48 -9.92 -4.24
N LEU A 68 6.13 -11.21 -4.38
CA LEU A 68 5.42 -11.97 -3.35
C LEU A 68 6.27 -12.21 -2.09
N HIS A 69 7.60 -12.12 -2.18
CA HIS A 69 8.45 -12.32 -1.01
C HIS A 69 8.37 -11.10 -0.08
N SER A 70 8.56 -9.88 -0.62
CA SER A 70 8.42 -8.64 0.14
C SER A 70 6.96 -8.21 0.34
N ASP A 71 6.03 -8.83 -0.38
CA ASP A 71 4.61 -8.45 -0.45
C ASP A 71 4.39 -7.03 -1.00
N ILE A 72 5.22 -6.63 -1.97
CA ILE A 72 5.17 -5.31 -2.60
C ILE A 72 4.81 -5.44 -4.08
N ALA A 73 3.88 -4.62 -4.55
CA ALA A 73 3.55 -4.49 -5.97
C ALA A 73 3.48 -3.05 -6.44
N ILE A 74 3.79 -2.87 -7.72
CA ILE A 74 3.67 -1.61 -8.44
C ILE A 74 2.55 -1.74 -9.47
N VAL A 75 1.59 -0.83 -9.39
CA VAL A 75 0.50 -0.67 -10.37
C VAL A 75 0.68 0.66 -11.09
N LYS A 76 0.42 0.67 -12.39
CA LYS A 76 0.46 1.88 -13.22
C LYS A 76 -0.93 2.21 -13.75
N ILE A 77 -1.37 3.45 -13.53
CA ILE A 77 -2.55 4.02 -14.17
C ILE A 77 -2.15 5.12 -15.15
N LYS A 78 -2.99 5.37 -16.15
CA LYS A 78 -2.80 6.47 -17.10
C LYS A 78 -3.77 7.60 -16.78
N SER A 79 -3.26 8.74 -16.36
CA SER A 79 -4.03 9.97 -16.14
C SER A 79 -3.66 11.03 -17.18
N LYS A 80 -4.65 11.83 -17.60
CA LYS A 80 -4.43 12.98 -18.49
C LYS A 80 -3.79 14.16 -17.78
N THR A 81 -3.96 14.23 -16.46
CA THR A 81 -3.39 15.28 -15.61
C THR A 81 -2.49 14.68 -14.53
N PRO A 82 -1.46 15.40 -14.07
CA PRO A 82 -0.62 14.96 -12.96
C PRO A 82 -1.46 14.60 -11.75
N LEU A 83 -1.16 13.45 -11.15
CA LEU A 83 -1.84 12.99 -9.95
C LEU A 83 -1.10 13.47 -8.70
N PRO A 84 -1.82 13.69 -7.60
CA PRO A 84 -1.18 13.86 -6.33
C PRO A 84 -0.43 12.56 -5.96
N ALA A 85 0.90 12.65 -5.81
CA ALA A 85 1.80 11.64 -5.27
C ALA A 85 2.40 11.93 -3.88
N ALA A 86 2.36 10.94 -2.99
CA ALA A 86 3.03 10.98 -1.70
C ALA A 86 4.55 10.99 -1.85
N LYS A 87 5.24 11.76 -1.00
CA LYS A 87 6.69 11.69 -0.88
C LYS A 87 7.07 10.56 0.06
N LEU A 88 7.92 9.65 -0.40
CA LEU A 88 8.44 8.57 0.43
C LEU A 88 9.48 9.13 1.43
N GLY A 89 9.29 8.78 2.70
CA GLY A 89 10.24 9.05 3.77
C GLY A 89 11.33 7.99 3.86
N SER A 90 12.26 8.18 4.80
CA SER A 90 13.32 7.22 5.10
C SER A 90 13.04 6.57 6.45
N SER A 91 12.84 5.25 6.46
CA SER A 91 12.55 4.48 7.68
C SER A 91 13.70 4.46 8.68
N SER A 92 14.95 4.58 8.23
CA SER A 92 16.13 4.64 9.10
C SER A 92 16.21 5.87 10.01
N LYS A 93 15.31 6.84 9.81
CA LYS A 93 15.19 8.04 10.63
C LYS A 93 14.07 7.94 11.68
N LEU A 94 13.28 6.87 11.67
CA LEU A 94 12.21 6.64 12.63
C LEU A 94 12.79 6.09 13.93
N HIS A 95 12.26 6.58 15.05
CA HIS A 95 12.60 6.11 16.38
C HIS A 95 11.35 5.58 17.11
N PRO A 96 11.52 4.60 18.00
CA PRO A 96 10.46 4.23 18.93
C PRO A 96 9.94 5.44 19.70
N GLY A 97 8.67 5.76 19.50
CA GLY A 97 7.97 6.91 20.08
C GLY A 97 7.49 7.93 19.04
N ASP A 98 7.96 7.83 17.80
CA ASP A 98 7.51 8.74 16.74
C ASP A 98 6.02 8.52 16.43
N CYS A 99 5.31 9.64 16.26
CA CYS A 99 3.89 9.63 15.90
C CYS A 99 3.73 9.22 14.43
N VAL A 100 2.94 8.18 14.20
CA VAL A 100 2.61 7.66 12.87
C VAL A 100 1.11 7.68 12.64
N LEU A 101 0.70 7.85 11.39
CA LEU A 101 -0.70 7.82 10.98
C LEU A 101 -0.87 6.80 9.86
N SER A 102 -1.74 5.83 10.05
CA SER A 102 -2.09 4.84 9.03
C SER A 102 -3.37 5.23 8.29
N PHE A 103 -3.42 4.86 7.02
CA PHE A 103 -4.60 5.01 6.18
C PHE A 103 -4.77 3.74 5.33
N GLY A 104 -5.99 3.23 5.23
CA GLY A 104 -6.35 2.03 4.47
C GLY A 104 -7.89 1.88 4.42
N LEU A 105 -8.39 1.06 3.50
CA LEU A 105 -9.82 0.70 3.36
C LEU A 105 -10.04 -0.68 3.97
N PRO A 106 -11.10 -0.87 4.80
CA PRO A 106 -12.38 -1.36 4.26
C PRO A 106 -13.63 -0.57 4.72
N THR A 107 -13.54 0.24 5.76
CA THR A 107 -14.58 1.21 6.18
C THR A 107 -13.88 2.35 6.91
N PHE A 108 -13.93 3.57 6.37
CA PHE A 108 -13.28 4.76 6.97
C PHE A 108 -13.75 4.94 8.43
N PRO A 109 -12.81 4.94 9.39
CA PRO A 109 -12.36 6.20 9.95
C PRO A 109 -10.83 6.33 9.85
N SER A 110 -10.34 7.52 9.53
CA SER A 110 -8.94 7.88 9.82
C SER A 110 -8.67 7.68 11.32
N LYS A 111 -7.92 6.64 11.67
CA LYS A 111 -7.57 6.35 13.06
C LYS A 111 -6.24 7.04 13.35
N TYR A 112 -6.30 8.16 14.08
CA TYR A 112 -5.11 8.77 14.68
C TYR A 112 -4.61 7.86 15.79
N CYS A 113 -3.36 7.44 15.73
CA CYS A 113 -2.73 6.74 16.83
C CYS A 113 -1.42 7.45 17.21
N HIS A 114 -1.12 7.40 18.50
CA HIS A 114 0.10 7.95 19.08
C HIS A 114 0.84 6.79 19.73
N SER A 115 1.52 5.91 18.98
CA SER A 115 2.59 5.10 19.57
C SER A 115 3.58 4.42 18.61
N CYS A 116 4.78 4.32 19.17
CA CYS A 116 6.03 3.64 18.88
C CYS A 116 6.13 2.71 17.67
N CYS A 117 6.79 3.19 16.61
CA CYS A 117 7.42 2.33 15.62
C CYS A 117 8.62 1.59 16.24
N VAL A 118 8.55 0.26 16.30
CA VAL A 118 9.71 -0.58 16.62
C VAL A 118 10.04 -1.37 15.38
N ASP A 119 11.30 -1.26 14.93
CA ASP A 119 11.83 -2.10 13.86
C ASP A 119 11.98 -3.54 14.39
N ARG A 120 11.31 -4.49 13.74
CA ARG A 120 11.33 -5.90 14.11
C ARG A 120 11.69 -6.74 12.91
N LYS A 121 12.63 -7.67 13.11
CA LYS A 121 12.93 -8.68 12.11
C LYS A 121 11.83 -9.73 12.11
N SER A 122 11.60 -10.37 10.97
CA SER A 122 10.71 -11.53 10.85
C SER A 122 10.96 -12.63 11.89
N SER A 123 12.21 -12.83 12.32
CA SER A 123 12.61 -13.74 13.39
C SER A 123 11.98 -13.38 14.74
N ASP A 124 11.85 -12.08 15.02
CA ASP A 124 11.33 -11.55 16.28
C ASP A 124 9.80 -11.60 16.35
N LEU A 125 9.16 -11.99 15.25
CA LEU A 125 7.71 -12.16 15.07
C LEU A 125 7.31 -13.63 14.90
N GLY A 126 8.25 -14.57 14.98
CA GLY A 126 7.99 -16.00 14.75
C GLY A 126 7.70 -16.37 13.29
N LEU A 127 7.95 -15.44 12.35
CA LEU A 127 7.77 -15.63 10.90
C LEU A 127 9.07 -16.14 10.26
N GLY A 128 9.60 -17.24 10.81
CA GLY A 128 10.85 -17.85 10.35
C GLY A 128 10.77 -18.27 8.89
N GLY A 129 11.69 -17.78 8.05
CA GLY A 129 11.80 -18.11 6.62
C GLY A 129 11.54 -16.96 5.65
N MET A 130 10.97 -15.84 6.11
CA MET A 130 10.81 -14.62 5.33
C MET A 130 11.88 -13.61 5.77
N HIS A 131 12.73 -13.05 4.89
CA HIS A 131 13.66 -12.00 5.30
C HIS A 131 13.00 -10.63 5.10
N ARG A 132 12.20 -10.21 6.09
CA ARG A 132 11.45 -8.94 6.07
C ARG A 132 11.69 -8.15 7.35
N GLU A 133 11.78 -6.84 7.20
CA GLU A 133 11.79 -5.85 8.28
C GLU A 133 10.38 -5.25 8.37
N TYR A 134 9.87 -5.14 9.59
CA TYR A 134 8.53 -4.65 9.86
C TYR A 134 8.59 -3.46 10.80
N LEU A 135 7.83 -2.42 10.47
CA LEU A 135 7.49 -1.37 11.42
C LEU A 135 6.25 -1.82 12.18
N GLN A 136 6.40 -2.10 13.47
CA GLN A 136 5.27 -2.39 14.32
C GLN A 136 4.61 -1.07 14.77
N THR A 137 3.30 -0.95 14.64
CA THR A 137 2.52 0.20 15.11
C THR A 137 1.28 -0.30 15.86
N ASP A 138 0.81 0.50 16.82
CA ASP A 138 -0.47 0.28 17.50
C ASP A 138 -1.65 0.89 16.74
N CYS A 139 -1.41 1.52 15.59
CA CYS A 139 -2.47 1.93 14.69
C CYS A 139 -3.36 0.74 14.32
N ALA A 140 -4.67 0.91 14.45
CA ALA A 140 -5.63 -0.08 13.99
C ALA A 140 -5.50 -0.27 12.47
N ILE A 141 -5.19 -1.50 12.04
CA ILE A 141 -5.18 -1.93 10.65
C ILE A 141 -6.18 -3.07 10.54
N ASN A 142 -7.15 -2.97 9.63
CA ASN A 142 -8.16 -4.01 9.40
C ASN A 142 -7.95 -4.63 8.01
N PRO A 143 -8.03 -5.96 7.87
CA PRO A 143 -8.08 -6.62 6.57
C PRO A 143 -9.39 -6.34 5.84
#